data_AF-A0A7K8Y315-F1
#
_entry.id   AF-A0A7K8Y315-F1
#
_cell.length_a   1.000
_cell.length_b   1.000
_cell.length_c   1.000
_cell.angle_alpha   90.00
_cell.angle_beta   90.00
_cell.angle_gamma   90.00
#
_symmetry.space_group_name_H-M   'P 1'
#
loop_
_entity.id
_entity.type
_entity.pdbx_description
1 polymer ?
#
loop_
_entity_poly.entity_id
_entity_poly.type
_entity_poly.pdbx_seq_one_letter_code
_entity_poly.pdbx_strand_id
1 'polypeptide(L)'
;KSGLDPGGAWHAWGMACLKAGNFSAAREKFSRGLKPPMDLNQLSHGSRLLQEVIQYLEATVKPTLIADDDYFATLRELEATLRTRSLSLEMMCEGKIQHNSYYQECLFYLHSYGTNLAIISFYMRHDCMREALLHLLNKESPSEVFIEGIFVPSYESGKLHMLENLLETIDPGLESWGVYLIAACKYLQRKNYYHILYELQQFMKDHVRAAMTCIRFFTHGAKSYTELGGKQTWLLKIKDHLKVYLQEVSRSSGRKKMTFTFRKKMSATDVSR
;
A
#
# COMPACT_ATOMS: atom_id res chain seq x y z
N LYS A 1 -36.29 22.28 -22.19
CA LYS A 1 -34.97 21.74 -21.77
C LYS A 1 -35.07 21.36 -20.30
N SER A 2 -35.01 20.09 -19.96
CA SER A 2 -35.55 19.50 -18.72
C SER A 2 -34.74 19.73 -17.44
N GLY A 3 -33.82 20.71 -17.37
CA GLY A 3 -33.10 21.07 -16.14
C GLY A 3 -32.24 19.99 -15.46
N LEU A 4 -32.27 18.75 -15.94
CA LEU A 4 -31.51 17.63 -15.40
C LEU A 4 -30.03 17.74 -15.80
N ASP A 5 -29.15 17.45 -14.85
CA ASP A 5 -27.71 17.40 -15.08
C ASP A 5 -27.37 16.36 -16.16
N PRO A 6 -26.82 16.77 -17.31
CA PRO A 6 -26.42 15.85 -18.38
C PRO A 6 -25.42 14.79 -17.91
N GLY A 7 -24.66 15.07 -16.84
CA GLY A 7 -23.68 14.13 -16.27
C GLY A 7 -24.31 12.83 -15.80
N GLY A 8 -25.48 12.88 -15.15
CA GLY A 8 -26.19 11.69 -14.68
C GLY A 8 -26.67 10.78 -15.81
N ALA A 9 -27.10 11.34 -16.94
CA ALA A 9 -27.53 10.58 -18.10
C ALA A 9 -26.36 9.86 -18.78
N TRP A 10 -25.20 10.53 -18.94
CA TRP A 10 -23.99 9.90 -19.48
C TRP A 10 -23.47 8.79 -18.56
N HIS A 11 -23.50 8.98 -17.24
CA HIS A 11 -23.12 7.95 -16.28
C HIS A 11 -24.03 6.72 -16.36
N ALA A 12 -25.35 6.90 -16.35
CA ALA A 12 -26.29 5.80 -16.45
C ALA A 12 -26.12 5.01 -17.76
N TRP A 13 -25.86 5.71 -18.88
CA TRP A 13 -25.58 5.07 -20.16
C TRP A 13 -24.25 4.32 -20.14
N GLY A 14 -23.18 4.92 -19.62
CA GLY A 14 -21.89 4.25 -19.44
C GLY A 14 -22.01 2.98 -18.60
N MET A 15 -22.76 3.03 -17.49
CA MET A 15 -23.03 1.87 -16.64
C MET A 15 -23.84 0.79 -17.36
N ALA A 16 -24.80 1.16 -18.20
CA ALA A 16 -25.53 0.19 -19.03
C ALA A 16 -24.61 -0.48 -20.06
N CYS A 17 -23.70 0.28 -20.68
CA CYS A 17 -22.67 -0.25 -21.58
C CYS A 17 -21.71 -1.21 -20.86
N LEU A 18 -21.27 -0.88 -19.64
CA LEU A 18 -20.44 -1.78 -18.81
C LEU A 18 -21.17 -3.07 -18.46
N LYS A 19 -22.44 -2.98 -18.07
CA LYS A 19 -23.29 -4.14 -17.76
C LYS A 19 -23.52 -5.04 -18.97
N ALA A 20 -23.52 -4.47 -20.17
CA ALA A 20 -23.59 -5.20 -21.43
C ALA A 20 -22.23 -5.75 -21.91
N GLY A 21 -21.14 -5.56 -21.15
CA GLY A 21 -19.79 -6.01 -21.53
C GLY A 21 -19.11 -5.18 -22.63
N ASN A 22 -19.69 -4.03 -23.02
CA ASN A 22 -19.13 -3.18 -24.06
C ASN A 22 -18.27 -2.06 -23.45
N PHE A 23 -17.01 -2.39 -23.15
CA PHE A 23 -16.04 -1.47 -22.54
C PHE A 23 -15.76 -0.24 -23.42
N SER A 24 -15.64 -0.41 -24.74
CA SER A 24 -15.34 0.70 -25.66
C SER A 24 -16.43 1.77 -25.63
N ALA A 25 -17.70 1.34 -25.73
CA ALA A 25 -18.84 2.26 -25.63
C ALA A 25 -18.91 2.91 -24.24
N ALA A 26 -18.67 2.14 -23.18
CA ALA A 26 -18.67 2.67 -21.82
C ALA A 26 -17.64 3.79 -21.62
N ARG A 27 -16.39 3.61 -22.09
CA ARG A 27 -15.33 4.63 -22.03
C ARG A 27 -15.74 5.93 -22.72
N GLU A 28 -16.39 5.82 -23.88
CA GLU A 28 -16.86 6.99 -24.65
C GLU A 28 -18.00 7.75 -23.93
N LYS A 29 -18.86 7.05 -23.18
CA LYS A 29 -19.93 7.70 -22.40
C LYS A 29 -19.38 8.30 -21.11
N PHE A 30 -18.51 7.59 -20.41
CA PHE A 30 -17.88 8.11 -19.20
C PHE A 30 -16.95 9.29 -19.46
N SER A 31 -16.27 9.36 -20.60
CA SER A 31 -15.44 10.53 -20.94
C SER A 31 -16.21 11.84 -21.07
N ARG A 32 -17.54 11.77 -21.28
CA ARG A 32 -18.43 12.94 -21.33
C ARG A 32 -18.96 13.36 -19.95
N GLY A 33 -18.91 12.46 -18.96
CA GLY A 33 -19.47 12.69 -17.61
C GLY A 33 -18.41 12.77 -16.50
N LEU A 34 -17.36 11.96 -16.58
CA LEU A 34 -16.24 11.94 -15.63
C LEU A 34 -15.21 12.98 -16.03
N LYS A 35 -14.71 13.70 -15.03
CA LYS A 35 -13.63 14.68 -15.18
C LYS A 35 -12.39 14.20 -14.41
N PRO A 36 -11.19 14.36 -14.97
CA PRO A 36 -9.95 14.16 -14.22
C PRO A 36 -9.93 15.03 -12.96
N PRO A 37 -9.32 14.57 -11.86
CA PRO A 37 -9.21 15.36 -10.66
C PRO A 37 -8.33 16.59 -10.94
N MET A 38 -8.68 17.72 -10.34
CA MET A 38 -7.88 18.95 -10.47
C MET A 38 -6.51 18.82 -9.79
N ASP A 39 -6.47 18.06 -8.69
CA ASP A 39 -5.24 17.70 -7.98
C ASP A 39 -5.17 16.18 -7.81
N LEU A 40 -4.15 15.57 -8.43
CA LEU A 40 -3.89 14.13 -8.35
C LEU A 40 -3.45 13.70 -6.94
N ASN A 41 -2.90 14.63 -6.15
CA ASN A 41 -2.38 14.38 -4.81
C ASN A 41 -3.41 14.59 -3.70
N GLN A 42 -4.65 14.97 -4.06
CA GLN A 42 -5.73 15.07 -3.11
C GLN A 42 -5.98 13.72 -2.43
N LEU A 43 -6.11 13.73 -1.10
CA LEU A 43 -6.42 12.55 -0.27
C LEU A 43 -7.91 12.16 -0.37
N SER A 44 -8.36 11.86 -1.58
CA SER A 44 -9.71 11.38 -1.87
C SER A 44 -9.64 10.21 -2.85
N HIS A 45 -10.69 9.39 -2.95
CA HIS A 45 -10.76 8.30 -3.93
C HIS A 45 -11.34 8.75 -5.30
N GLY A 46 -11.30 10.05 -5.60
CA GLY A 46 -11.93 10.63 -6.79
C GLY A 46 -13.45 10.79 -6.65
N SER A 47 -14.12 11.11 -7.76
CA SER A 47 -15.56 11.36 -7.76
C SER A 47 -16.37 10.13 -7.35
N ARG A 48 -17.55 10.33 -6.74
CA ARG A 48 -18.46 9.23 -6.38
C ARG A 48 -18.83 8.36 -7.58
N LEU A 49 -19.03 8.99 -8.74
CA LEU A 49 -19.35 8.28 -9.99
C LEU A 49 -18.22 7.32 -10.40
N LEU A 50 -16.96 7.76 -10.28
CA LEU A 50 -15.81 6.88 -10.52
C LEU A 50 -15.78 5.71 -9.52
N GLN A 51 -16.00 5.98 -8.24
CA GLN A 51 -16.01 4.93 -7.22
C GLN A 51 -17.11 3.89 -7.48
N GLU A 52 -18.28 4.30 -7.96
CA GLU A 52 -19.37 3.39 -8.36
C GLU A 52 -18.97 2.52 -9.57
N VAL A 53 -18.28 3.10 -10.56
CA VAL A 53 -17.77 2.34 -11.73
C VAL A 53 -16.75 1.29 -11.26
N ILE A 54 -15.77 1.69 -10.46
CA ILE A 54 -14.74 0.78 -9.96
C ILE A 54 -15.35 -0.31 -9.06
N GLN A 55 -16.27 0.06 -8.16
CA GLN A 55 -16.97 -0.90 -7.31
C GLN A 55 -17.75 -1.92 -8.14
N TYR A 56 -18.43 -1.50 -9.21
CA TYR A 56 -19.12 -2.42 -10.10
C TYR A 56 -18.14 -3.38 -10.77
N LEU A 57 -17.05 -2.87 -11.34
CA LEU A 57 -16.04 -3.68 -12.01
C LEU A 57 -15.37 -4.66 -11.02
N GLU A 58 -15.00 -4.21 -9.81
CA GLU A 58 -14.44 -5.05 -8.74
C GLU A 58 -15.45 -6.10 -8.22
N ALA A 59 -16.74 -5.77 -8.15
CA ALA A 59 -17.79 -6.70 -7.73
C ALA A 59 -18.03 -7.79 -8.80
N THR A 60 -17.99 -7.42 -10.08
CA THR A 60 -18.03 -8.39 -11.19
C THR A 60 -16.79 -9.27 -11.28
N VAL A 61 -15.70 -8.87 -10.61
CA VAL A 61 -14.41 -9.57 -10.54
C VAL A 61 -14.34 -10.58 -9.38
N LYS A 62 -15.22 -10.52 -8.37
CA LYS A 62 -15.17 -11.48 -7.24
C LYS A 62 -15.30 -12.93 -7.73
N PRO A 63 -14.52 -13.85 -7.14
CA PRO A 63 -14.05 -15.03 -7.86
C PRO A 63 -15.16 -16.05 -7.98
N THR A 64 -15.37 -16.55 -9.21
CA THR A 64 -15.61 -17.98 -9.37
C THR A 64 -14.47 -18.65 -8.62
N LEU A 65 -14.76 -19.28 -7.49
CA LEU A 65 -13.80 -19.92 -6.62
C LEU A 65 -12.79 -20.67 -7.50
N ILE A 66 -11.51 -20.37 -7.32
CA ILE A 66 -10.45 -21.31 -7.69
C ILE A 66 -10.69 -22.49 -6.75
N ALA A 67 -11.60 -23.37 -7.15
CA ALA A 67 -11.70 -24.68 -6.56
C ALA A 67 -10.40 -25.37 -6.91
N ASP A 68 -9.64 -25.74 -5.88
CA ASP A 68 -8.42 -26.55 -5.89
C ASP A 68 -8.05 -27.04 -7.30
N ASP A 69 -7.04 -26.42 -7.89
CA ASP A 69 -6.50 -26.77 -9.21
C ASP A 69 -6.09 -28.26 -9.25
N ASP A 70 -5.81 -28.88 -8.09
CA ASP A 70 -5.48 -30.31 -7.96
C ASP A 70 -6.69 -31.26 -8.16
N TYR A 71 -7.91 -30.86 -7.76
CA TYR A 71 -9.10 -31.70 -7.94
C TYR A 71 -9.59 -31.69 -9.40
N PHE A 72 -9.42 -30.55 -10.09
CA PHE A 72 -9.79 -30.42 -11.50
C PHE A 72 -8.70 -30.89 -12.46
N ALA A 73 -7.43 -30.89 -12.07
CA ALA A 73 -6.35 -31.49 -12.85
C ALA A 73 -6.56 -33.00 -13.02
N THR A 74 -6.91 -33.71 -11.94
CA THR A 74 -7.19 -35.16 -11.98
C THR A 74 -8.45 -35.49 -12.79
N LEU A 75 -9.51 -34.67 -12.69
CA LEU A 75 -10.70 -34.80 -13.54
C LEU A 75 -10.40 -34.53 -15.02
N ARG A 76 -9.53 -33.57 -15.32
CA ARG A 76 -9.13 -33.23 -16.70
C ARG A 76 -8.22 -34.30 -17.31
N GLU A 77 -7.36 -34.94 -16.52
CA GLU A 77 -6.60 -36.13 -16.94
C GLU A 77 -7.52 -37.33 -17.19
N LEU A 78 -8.53 -37.54 -16.33
CA LEU A 78 -9.54 -38.57 -16.52
C LEU A 78 -10.39 -38.32 -17.79
N GLU A 79 -10.77 -37.05 -18.02
CA GLU A 79 -11.50 -36.59 -19.20
C GLU A 79 -10.66 -36.71 -20.47
N ALA A 80 -9.36 -36.39 -20.44
CA ALA A 80 -8.44 -36.59 -21.55
C ALA A 80 -8.26 -38.07 -21.89
N THR A 81 -8.22 -38.93 -20.86
CA THR A 81 -8.16 -40.39 -21.02
C THR A 81 -9.44 -40.92 -21.68
N LEU A 82 -10.61 -40.41 -21.29
CA LEU A 82 -11.92 -40.75 -21.88
C LEU A 82 -12.14 -40.14 -23.28
N ARG A 83 -11.53 -38.99 -23.58
CA ARG A 83 -11.64 -38.28 -24.88
C ARG A 83 -10.77 -38.84 -25.99
N THR A 84 -9.95 -39.86 -25.74
CA THR A 84 -9.22 -40.59 -26.81
C THR A 84 -10.13 -41.26 -27.86
N ARG A 85 -11.45 -41.05 -27.82
CA ARG A 85 -12.39 -41.49 -28.85
C ARG A 85 -13.34 -40.42 -29.44
N SER A 86 -13.10 -39.11 -29.27
CA SER A 86 -13.86 -38.10 -30.04
C SER A 86 -13.12 -36.76 -30.13
N LEU A 87 -12.91 -36.31 -31.38
CA LEU A 87 -12.38 -35.00 -31.77
C LEU A 87 -13.19 -33.85 -31.16
N SER A 88 -12.54 -32.87 -30.50
CA SER A 88 -12.84 -31.43 -30.64
C SER A 88 -12.03 -30.53 -29.68
N LEU A 89 -11.32 -29.57 -30.28
CA LEU A 89 -11.10 -28.17 -29.89
C LEU A 89 -10.88 -27.81 -28.40
N GLU A 90 -9.65 -27.43 -28.06
CA GLU A 90 -9.29 -26.83 -26.77
C GLU A 90 -10.02 -25.50 -26.54
N MET A 91 -10.90 -25.48 -25.54
CA MET A 91 -11.61 -24.30 -25.07
C MET A 91 -10.87 -23.72 -23.87
N MET A 92 -10.17 -22.60 -24.06
CA MET A 92 -9.59 -21.85 -22.94
C MET A 92 -10.72 -21.30 -22.05
N CYS A 93 -10.64 -21.53 -20.74
CA CYS A 93 -11.67 -21.09 -19.79
C CYS A 93 -11.84 -19.56 -19.80
N GLU A 94 -13.01 -19.07 -20.23
CA GLU A 94 -13.35 -17.65 -20.39
C GLU A 94 -13.15 -16.81 -19.11
N GLY A 95 -13.21 -17.43 -17.93
CA GLY A 95 -13.09 -16.74 -16.64
C GLY A 95 -11.73 -16.08 -16.36
N LYS A 96 -10.61 -16.69 -16.78
CA LYS A 96 -9.27 -16.10 -16.57
C LYS A 96 -9.00 -14.91 -17.49
N ILE A 97 -9.57 -14.92 -18.70
CA ILE A 97 -9.46 -13.83 -19.68
C ILE A 97 -10.35 -12.64 -19.28
N GLN A 98 -11.56 -12.92 -18.80
CA GLN A 98 -12.48 -11.88 -18.33
C GLN A 98 -11.96 -11.15 -17.10
N HIS A 99 -11.39 -11.87 -16.11
CA HIS A 99 -10.77 -11.27 -14.93
C HIS A 99 -9.68 -10.24 -15.28
N ASN A 100 -8.84 -10.55 -16.27
CA ASN A 100 -7.83 -9.61 -16.76
C ASN A 100 -8.49 -8.39 -17.42
N SER A 101 -9.53 -8.57 -18.24
CA SER A 101 -10.20 -7.45 -18.93
C SER A 101 -10.85 -6.44 -17.97
N TYR A 102 -11.54 -6.89 -16.91
CA TYR A 102 -12.15 -5.99 -15.92
C TYR A 102 -11.10 -5.29 -15.06
N TYR A 103 -10.01 -5.99 -14.69
CA TYR A 103 -8.90 -5.38 -13.97
C TYR A 103 -8.22 -4.28 -14.79
N GLN A 104 -7.97 -4.52 -16.08
CA GLN A 104 -7.44 -3.50 -17.00
C GLN A 104 -8.41 -2.32 -17.16
N GLU A 105 -9.72 -2.58 -17.16
CA GLU A 105 -10.73 -1.54 -17.23
C GLU A 105 -10.75 -0.66 -15.97
N CYS A 106 -10.61 -1.25 -14.77
CA CYS A 106 -10.43 -0.51 -13.52
C CYS A 106 -9.21 0.40 -13.60
N LEU A 107 -8.06 -0.13 -14.03
CA LEU A 107 -6.83 0.64 -14.17
C LEU A 107 -6.99 1.80 -15.17
N PHE A 108 -7.68 1.57 -16.29
CA PHE A 108 -7.96 2.62 -17.27
C PHE A 108 -8.72 3.78 -16.64
N TYR A 109 -9.82 3.51 -15.93
CA TYR A 109 -10.62 4.56 -15.29
C TYR A 109 -9.87 5.25 -14.14
N LEU A 110 -9.11 4.50 -13.35
CA LEU A 110 -8.30 5.05 -12.25
C LEU A 110 -7.18 5.95 -12.75
N HIS A 111 -6.46 5.56 -13.81
CA HIS A 111 -5.41 6.40 -14.39
C HIS A 111 -5.96 7.63 -15.13
N SER A 112 -7.19 7.55 -15.64
CA SER A 112 -7.82 8.65 -16.39
C SER A 112 -8.55 9.66 -15.50
N TYR A 113 -9.17 9.18 -14.40
CA TYR A 113 -10.10 9.98 -13.59
C TYR A 113 -9.85 9.88 -12.08
N GLY A 114 -8.93 9.03 -11.63
CA GLY A 114 -8.62 8.80 -10.22
C GLY A 114 -7.48 9.67 -9.71
N THR A 115 -7.39 9.78 -8.39
CA THR A 115 -6.24 10.36 -7.69
C THR A 115 -5.13 9.32 -7.49
N ASN A 116 -3.94 9.77 -7.11
CA ASN A 116 -2.84 8.88 -6.73
C ASN A 116 -3.24 7.97 -5.55
N LEU A 117 -3.99 8.49 -4.57
CA LEU A 117 -4.52 7.70 -3.46
C LEU A 117 -5.50 6.62 -3.95
N ALA A 118 -6.37 6.92 -4.91
CA ALA A 118 -7.33 5.96 -5.46
C ALA A 118 -6.61 4.78 -6.15
N ILE A 119 -5.61 5.09 -6.97
CA ILE A 119 -4.79 4.10 -7.68
C ILE A 119 -4.03 3.20 -6.68
N ILE A 120 -3.35 3.81 -5.71
CA ILE A 120 -2.59 3.08 -4.69
C ILE A 120 -3.51 2.21 -3.84
N SER A 121 -4.65 2.75 -3.41
CA SER A 121 -5.63 1.99 -2.63
C SER A 121 -6.22 0.83 -3.43
N PHE A 122 -6.39 0.98 -4.75
CA PHE A 122 -6.79 -0.11 -5.63
C PHE A 122 -5.74 -1.22 -5.63
N TYR A 123 -4.48 -0.91 -5.92
CA TYR A 123 -3.41 -1.91 -5.89
C TYR A 123 -3.31 -2.64 -4.54
N MET A 124 -3.47 -1.92 -3.42
CA MET A 124 -3.44 -2.50 -2.08
C MET A 124 -4.61 -3.46 -1.81
N ARG A 125 -5.80 -3.22 -2.39
CA ARG A 125 -6.95 -4.15 -2.27
C ARG A 125 -6.80 -5.41 -3.12
N HIS A 126 -5.98 -5.38 -4.17
CA HIS A 126 -5.70 -6.51 -5.07
C HIS A 126 -4.36 -7.20 -4.77
N ASP A 127 -3.81 -7.02 -3.57
CA ASP A 127 -2.52 -7.59 -3.12
C ASP A 127 -1.30 -7.21 -3.99
N CYS A 128 -1.39 -6.13 -4.76
CA CYS A 128 -0.33 -5.58 -5.61
C CYS A 128 0.48 -4.48 -4.90
N MET A 129 1.00 -4.77 -3.70
CA MET A 129 1.72 -3.76 -2.88
C MET A 129 2.98 -3.23 -3.57
N ARG A 130 3.68 -4.08 -4.34
CA ARG A 130 4.89 -3.67 -5.08
C ARG A 130 4.56 -2.61 -6.12
N GLU A 131 3.49 -2.79 -6.88
CA GLU A 131 3.01 -1.89 -7.91
C GLU A 131 2.57 -0.56 -7.31
N ALA A 132 1.93 -0.60 -6.14
CA ALA A 132 1.57 0.60 -5.38
C ALA A 132 2.79 1.44 -4.99
N LEU A 133 3.85 0.78 -4.50
CA LEU A 133 5.13 1.41 -4.13
C LEU A 133 5.85 2.01 -5.35
N LEU A 134 5.90 1.28 -6.46
CA LEU A 134 6.50 1.77 -7.71
C LEU A 134 5.72 2.96 -8.28
N HIS A 135 4.39 2.92 -8.25
CA HIS A 135 3.55 4.04 -8.68
C HIS A 135 3.82 5.29 -7.85
N LEU A 136 3.93 5.14 -6.52
CA LEU A 136 4.22 6.22 -5.60
C LEU A 136 5.57 6.90 -5.88
N LEU A 137 6.63 6.11 -6.13
CA LEU A 137 7.94 6.64 -6.52
C LEU A 137 7.91 7.32 -7.89
N ASN A 138 7.33 6.66 -8.90
CA ASN A 138 7.30 7.17 -10.27
C ASN A 138 6.51 8.47 -10.43
N LYS A 139 5.49 8.68 -9.59
CA LYS A 139 4.67 9.90 -9.59
C LYS A 139 5.13 10.94 -8.57
N GLU A 140 6.20 10.67 -7.82
CA GLU A 140 6.69 11.52 -6.72
C GLU A 140 5.54 12.00 -5.82
N SER A 141 4.66 11.07 -5.44
CA SER A 141 3.47 11.40 -4.65
C SER A 141 3.85 11.88 -3.25
N PRO A 142 3.05 12.77 -2.62
CA PRO A 142 3.40 13.30 -1.30
C PRO A 142 3.35 12.22 -0.22
N SER A 143 4.01 12.49 0.90
CA SER A 143 4.16 11.52 1.98
C SER A 143 2.84 11.07 2.59
N GLU A 144 1.82 11.93 2.57
CA GLU A 144 0.49 11.67 3.07
C GLU A 144 -0.21 10.55 2.28
N VAL A 145 0.05 10.46 0.97
CA VAL A 145 -0.50 9.39 0.12
C VAL A 145 0.14 8.04 0.46
N PHE A 146 1.44 8.01 0.81
CA PHE A 146 2.08 6.81 1.33
C PHE A 146 1.46 6.37 2.65
N ILE A 147 1.22 7.33 3.56
CA ILE A 147 0.68 7.04 4.89
C ILE A 147 -0.72 6.45 4.79
N GLU A 148 -1.64 7.16 4.15
CA GLU A 148 -3.04 6.73 4.06
C GLU A 148 -3.22 5.54 3.12
N GLY A 149 -2.46 5.51 2.01
CA GLY A 149 -2.65 4.51 0.96
C GLY A 149 -1.95 3.19 1.20
N ILE A 150 -0.76 3.19 1.84
CA ILE A 150 0.09 1.99 1.96
C ILE A 150 0.37 1.67 3.41
N PHE A 151 0.93 2.61 4.16
CA PHE A 151 1.44 2.35 5.51
C PHE A 151 0.33 1.98 6.49
N VAL A 152 -0.75 2.78 6.56
CA VAL A 152 -1.90 2.53 7.44
C VAL A 152 -2.57 1.19 7.15
N PRO A 153 -2.97 0.89 5.90
CA PRO A 153 -3.52 -0.42 5.57
C PRO A 153 -2.57 -1.58 5.89
N SER A 154 -1.25 -1.40 5.72
CA SER A 154 -0.27 -2.47 5.95
C SER A 154 -0.12 -2.82 7.43
N TYR A 155 -0.04 -1.83 8.34
CA TYR A 155 0.10 -2.14 9.76
C TYR A 155 -1.24 -2.59 10.37
N GLU A 156 -2.38 -2.06 9.92
CA GLU A 156 -3.70 -2.49 10.42
C GLU A 156 -4.05 -3.92 9.99
N SER A 157 -3.58 -4.34 8.81
CA SER A 157 -3.75 -5.72 8.32
C SER A 157 -2.64 -6.69 8.79
N GLY A 158 -1.66 -6.22 9.56
CA GLY A 158 -0.52 -7.04 10.01
C GLY A 158 0.50 -7.41 8.92
N LYS A 159 0.43 -6.76 7.75
CA LYS A 159 1.34 -6.96 6.60
C LYS A 159 2.58 -6.05 6.63
N LEU A 160 2.95 -5.49 7.79
CA LEU A 160 4.07 -4.54 7.91
C LEU A 160 5.42 -5.16 7.50
N HIS A 161 5.69 -6.41 7.91
CA HIS A 161 6.90 -7.13 7.52
C HIS A 161 7.02 -7.33 5.99
N MET A 162 5.89 -7.54 5.30
CA MET A 162 5.85 -7.66 3.85
C MET A 162 6.20 -6.32 3.19
N LEU A 163 5.66 -5.22 3.74
CA LEU A 163 6.01 -3.87 3.31
C LEU A 163 7.51 -3.62 3.48
N GLU A 164 8.07 -3.88 4.65
CA GLU A 164 9.50 -3.72 4.96
C GLU A 164 10.39 -4.50 3.97
N ASN A 165 10.08 -5.78 3.72
CA ASN A 165 10.80 -6.60 2.74
C ASN A 165 10.73 -6.02 1.32
N LEU A 166 9.57 -5.50 0.91
CA LEU A 166 9.40 -4.88 -0.41
C LEU A 166 10.18 -3.57 -0.52
N LEU A 167 10.20 -2.75 0.54
CA LEU A 167 10.97 -1.51 0.58
C LEU A 167 12.47 -1.81 0.41
N GLU A 168 13.01 -2.78 1.15
CA GLU A 168 14.41 -3.23 1.02
C GLU A 168 14.71 -3.86 -0.35
N THR A 169 13.75 -4.59 -0.92
CA THR A 169 13.93 -5.20 -2.25
C THR A 169 14.02 -4.14 -3.35
N ILE A 170 13.23 -3.05 -3.25
CA ILE A 170 13.20 -1.98 -4.24
C ILE A 170 14.40 -1.03 -4.06
N ASP A 171 14.70 -0.67 -2.81
CA ASP A 171 15.83 0.20 -2.46
C ASP A 171 16.52 -0.33 -1.19
N PRO A 172 17.59 -1.13 -1.34
CA PRO A 172 18.33 -1.68 -0.21
C PRO A 172 18.95 -0.60 0.72
N GLY A 173 19.13 0.63 0.23
CA GLY A 173 19.65 1.75 1.01
C GLY A 173 18.57 2.54 1.76
N LEU A 174 17.29 2.29 1.44
CA LEU A 174 16.13 3.04 1.92
C LEU A 174 16.20 4.57 1.68
N GLU A 175 17.04 5.02 0.75
CA GLU A 175 17.26 6.44 0.49
C GLU A 175 16.01 7.09 -0.11
N SER A 176 15.42 6.44 -1.11
CA SER A 176 14.19 6.85 -1.80
C SER A 176 12.98 6.84 -0.86
N TRP A 177 13.02 5.96 0.14
CA TRP A 177 11.95 5.81 1.12
C TRP A 177 12.05 6.81 2.28
N GLY A 178 13.14 7.58 2.37
CA GLY A 178 13.46 8.30 3.59
C GLY A 178 12.40 9.33 4.02
N VAL A 179 11.87 10.09 3.07
CA VAL A 179 10.82 11.10 3.32
C VAL A 179 9.53 10.43 3.84
N TYR A 180 9.16 9.30 3.24
CA TYR A 180 7.96 8.52 3.58
C TYR A 180 8.08 7.85 4.96
N LEU A 181 9.24 7.24 5.25
CA LEU A 181 9.51 6.58 6.52
C LEU A 181 9.59 7.57 7.69
N ILE A 182 10.16 8.76 7.46
CA ILE A 182 10.11 9.85 8.45
C ILE A 182 8.67 10.33 8.68
N ALA A 183 7.86 10.45 7.63
CA ALA A 183 6.45 10.80 7.76
C ALA A 183 5.70 9.73 8.56
N ALA A 184 5.98 8.45 8.35
CA ALA A 184 5.39 7.34 9.09
C ALA A 184 5.76 7.38 10.57
N CYS A 185 7.03 7.65 10.89
CA CYS A 185 7.46 7.86 12.27
C CYS A 185 6.68 9.00 12.95
N LYS A 186 6.52 10.15 12.26
CA LYS A 186 5.74 11.29 12.78
C LYS A 186 4.26 10.95 12.97
N TYR A 187 3.68 10.20 12.05
CA TYR A 187 2.30 9.73 12.13
C TYR A 187 2.08 8.86 13.39
N LEU A 188 2.92 7.84 13.58
CA LEU A 188 2.86 6.93 14.73
C LEU A 188 3.06 7.68 16.06
N GLN A 189 3.99 8.64 16.09
CA GLN A 189 4.23 9.45 17.28
C GLN A 189 3.00 10.28 17.67
N ARG A 190 2.29 10.87 16.70
CA ARG A 190 1.03 11.62 16.94
C ARG A 190 -0.11 10.72 17.41
N LYS A 191 -0.15 9.47 16.93
CA LYS A 191 -1.15 8.46 17.32
C LYS A 191 -0.82 7.74 18.63
N ASN A 192 0.35 7.97 19.22
CA ASN A 192 0.86 7.28 20.41
C ASN A 192 1.14 5.77 20.21
N TYR A 193 1.39 5.31 18.99
CA TYR A 193 1.70 3.91 18.68
C TYR A 193 3.21 3.64 18.79
N TYR A 194 3.73 3.63 20.02
CA TYR A 194 5.18 3.56 20.26
C TYR A 194 5.82 2.20 19.96
N HIS A 195 5.07 1.09 20.05
CA HIS A 195 5.61 -0.23 19.73
C HIS A 195 5.90 -0.36 18.23
N ILE A 196 4.92 0.00 17.39
CA ILE A 196 5.08 0.03 15.92
C ILE A 196 6.15 1.07 15.53
N LEU A 197 6.19 2.21 16.23
CA LEU A 197 7.23 3.23 16.00
C LEU A 197 8.64 2.67 16.27
N TYR A 198 8.79 1.89 17.34
CA TYR A 198 10.06 1.27 17.69
C TYR A 198 10.48 0.23 16.64
N GLU A 199 9.56 -0.64 16.21
CA GLU A 199 9.81 -1.61 15.13
C GLU A 199 10.25 -0.92 13.84
N LEU A 200 9.53 0.12 13.41
CA LEU A 200 9.89 0.91 12.22
C LEU A 200 11.26 1.58 12.36
N GLN A 201 11.60 2.10 13.54
CA GLN A 201 12.93 2.70 13.78
C GLN A 201 14.05 1.67 13.75
N GLN A 202 13.81 0.44 14.20
CA GLN A 202 14.76 -0.67 14.09
C GLN A 202 14.97 -1.06 12.63
N PHE A 203 13.89 -1.19 11.85
CA PHE A 203 13.94 -1.44 10.40
C PHE A 203 14.78 -0.39 9.68
N MET A 204 14.54 0.89 9.96
CA MET A 204 15.29 2.02 9.40
C MET A 204 16.76 2.09 9.89
N LYS A 205 17.17 1.25 10.84
CA LYS A 205 18.45 1.33 11.54
C LYS A 205 18.70 2.71 12.17
N ASP A 206 17.63 3.41 12.55
CA ASP A 206 17.75 4.68 13.25
C ASP A 206 17.90 4.45 14.75
N HIS A 207 19.12 4.09 15.13
CA HIS A 207 19.45 3.75 16.51
C HIS A 207 19.22 4.89 17.51
N VAL A 208 19.33 6.15 17.07
CA VAL A 208 19.11 7.32 17.96
C VAL A 208 17.61 7.46 18.26
N ARG A 209 16.75 7.44 17.23
CA ARG A 209 15.29 7.51 17.43
C ARG A 209 14.76 6.27 18.15
N ALA A 210 15.27 5.07 17.84
CA ALA A 210 14.96 3.83 18.56
C ALA A 210 15.30 3.92 20.06
N ALA A 211 16.49 4.43 20.39
CA ALA A 211 16.89 4.65 21.79
C ALA A 211 15.96 5.63 22.50
N MET A 212 15.54 6.72 21.84
CA MET A 212 14.60 7.68 22.41
C MET A 212 13.23 7.06 22.70
N THR A 213 12.72 6.21 21.80
CA THR A 213 11.48 5.47 22.04
C THR A 213 11.62 4.48 23.21
N CYS A 214 12.77 3.81 23.34
CA CYS A 214 13.05 2.98 24.51
C CYS A 214 13.13 3.78 25.83
N ILE A 215 13.71 4.98 25.81
CA ILE A 215 13.72 5.88 26.97
C ILE A 215 12.28 6.17 27.39
N ARG A 216 11.40 6.45 26.43
CA ARG A 216 9.98 6.67 26.71
C ARG A 216 9.30 5.45 27.34
N PHE A 217 9.58 4.24 26.85
CA PHE A 217 9.05 3.02 27.47
C PHE A 217 9.53 2.83 28.91
N PHE A 218 10.77 3.22 29.19
CA PHE A 218 11.33 3.17 30.53
C PHE A 218 10.74 4.23 31.47
N THR A 219 10.57 5.47 30.99
CA THR A 219 10.09 6.60 31.82
C THR A 219 8.59 6.60 32.06
N HIS A 220 7.81 5.85 31.27
CA HIS A 220 6.38 5.69 31.54
C HIS A 220 6.19 5.01 32.90
N GLY A 221 5.37 5.58 33.79
CA GLY A 221 5.26 5.14 35.19
C GLY A 221 4.96 3.64 35.32
N ALA A 222 5.69 2.94 36.20
CA ALA A 222 5.42 1.54 36.54
C ALA A 222 4.37 1.44 37.65
N LYS A 223 3.43 0.51 37.52
CA LYS A 223 2.38 0.26 38.52
C LYS A 223 2.78 -0.80 39.55
N SER A 224 3.87 -1.55 39.30
CA SER A 224 4.40 -2.57 40.20
C SER A 224 5.92 -2.73 40.09
N TYR A 225 6.55 -3.36 41.09
CA TYR A 225 7.96 -3.73 41.07
C TYR A 225 8.30 -4.78 39.99
N THR A 226 7.36 -5.67 39.65
CA THR A 226 7.53 -6.63 38.56
C THR A 226 7.56 -5.93 37.20
N GLU A 227 6.72 -4.93 37.00
CA GLU A 227 6.72 -4.09 35.80
C GLU A 227 8.00 -3.23 35.72
N LEU A 228 8.49 -2.73 36.86
CA LEU A 228 9.76 -2.01 36.94
C LEU A 228 10.95 -2.90 36.53
N GLY A 229 10.97 -4.16 37.00
CA GLY A 229 11.97 -5.15 36.59
C GLY A 229 11.92 -5.41 35.08
N GLY A 230 10.72 -5.56 34.50
CA GLY A 230 10.55 -5.67 33.04
C GLY A 230 11.07 -4.43 32.29
N LYS A 231 10.88 -3.24 32.84
CA LYS A 231 11.37 -1.98 32.25
C LYS A 231 12.89 -1.86 32.23
N GLN A 232 13.61 -2.58 33.10
CA GLN A 232 15.08 -2.62 33.07
C GLN A 232 15.62 -3.13 31.72
N THR A 233 14.88 -3.99 31.02
CA THR A 233 15.27 -4.46 29.68
C THR A 233 15.34 -3.32 28.66
N TRP A 234 14.55 -2.25 28.82
CA TRP A 234 14.62 -1.08 27.96
C TRP A 234 15.92 -0.31 28.15
N LEU A 235 16.47 -0.24 29.37
CA LEU A 235 17.79 0.34 29.63
C LEU A 235 18.91 -0.41 28.89
N LEU A 236 18.82 -1.74 28.85
CA LEU A 236 19.76 -2.56 28.07
C LEU A 236 19.65 -2.24 26.59
N LYS A 237 18.43 -2.20 26.03
CA LYS A 237 18.20 -1.84 24.62
C LYS A 237 18.70 -0.42 24.29
N ILE A 238 18.48 0.57 25.16
CA ILE A 238 19.00 1.94 25.00
C ILE A 238 20.52 1.92 24.88
N LYS A 239 21.19 1.25 25.83
CA LYS A 239 22.65 1.11 25.83
C LYS A 239 23.14 0.46 24.53
N ASP A 240 22.48 -0.59 24.06
CA ASP A 240 22.89 -1.32 22.86
C ASP A 240 22.73 -0.46 21.59
N HIS A 241 21.61 0.25 21.44
CA HIS A 241 21.41 1.20 20.33
C HIS A 241 22.46 2.33 20.32
N LEU A 242 22.72 2.95 21.47
CA LEU A 242 23.72 4.03 21.57
C LEU A 242 25.15 3.52 21.30
N LYS A 243 25.47 2.29 21.71
CA LYS A 243 26.76 1.66 21.39
C LYS A 243 26.93 1.47 19.89
N VAL A 244 25.93 0.93 19.19
CA VAL A 244 25.99 0.73 17.73
C VAL A 244 26.16 2.07 17.03
N TYR A 245 25.38 3.09 17.42
CA TYR A 245 25.52 4.44 16.87
C TYR A 245 26.94 5.01 17.03
N LEU A 246 27.54 4.89 18.22
CA LEU A 246 28.90 5.39 18.47
C LEU A 246 29.95 4.65 17.65
N GLN A 247 29.79 3.33 17.46
CA GLN A 247 30.67 2.52 16.61
C GLN A 247 30.60 2.97 15.15
N GLU A 248 29.40 3.20 14.62
CA GLU A 248 29.21 3.70 13.25
C GLU A 248 29.83 5.09 13.05
N VAL A 249 29.62 6.01 14.01
CA VAL A 249 30.21 7.35 13.97
C VAL A 249 31.75 7.28 13.97
N SER A 250 32.33 6.44 14.84
CA SER A 250 33.80 6.24 14.90
C SER A 250 34.37 5.72 13.57
N ARG A 251 33.67 4.78 12.91
CA ARG A 251 34.08 4.20 11.61
C ARG A 251 33.97 5.21 10.45
N SER A 252 33.02 6.14 10.52
CA SER A 252 32.80 7.16 9.50
C SER A 252 33.78 8.34 9.53
N SER A 253 34.65 8.41 10.55
CA SER A 253 35.65 9.48 10.72
C SER A 253 36.77 9.47 9.66
N GLY A 254 36.94 8.38 8.90
CA GLY A 254 38.06 8.21 7.94
C GLY A 254 37.68 7.91 6.48
N ARG A 255 36.40 7.69 6.16
CA ARG A 255 35.91 7.46 4.78
C ARG A 255 34.65 8.28 4.57
N LYS A 256 34.55 8.93 3.40
CA LYS A 256 33.45 9.78 2.88
C LYS A 256 32.16 9.64 3.68
N LYS A 257 31.66 10.77 4.22
CA LYS A 257 30.34 10.90 4.87
C LYS A 257 29.32 10.06 4.09
N MET A 258 28.96 8.90 4.60
CA MET A 258 27.75 8.20 4.19
C MET A 258 26.62 9.09 4.72
N THR A 259 26.04 9.87 3.82
CA THR A 259 24.91 10.74 4.11
C THR A 259 23.72 9.85 4.41
N PHE A 260 23.59 9.40 5.66
CA PHE A 260 22.33 8.91 6.18
C PHE A 260 21.34 10.08 6.14
N THR A 261 20.51 10.07 5.10
CA THR A 261 19.49 11.08 4.76
C THR A 261 18.48 11.32 5.89
N PHE A 262 18.45 10.43 6.88
CA PHE A 262 17.63 10.50 8.09
C PHE A 262 18.12 11.50 9.15
N ARG A 263 19.29 12.12 8.99
CA ARG A 263 19.80 13.13 9.93
C ARG A 263 19.05 14.46 9.78
N LYS A 264 17.85 14.55 10.36
CA LYS A 264 17.37 15.83 10.88
C LYS A 264 18.11 16.09 12.20
N LYS A 265 18.95 17.13 12.24
CA LYS A 265 19.36 17.72 13.53
C LYS A 265 18.09 18.22 14.21
N MET A 266 17.66 17.59 15.30
CA MET A 266 16.54 18.07 16.09
C MET A 266 17.05 18.86 17.30
N SER A 267 16.44 20.03 17.51
CA SER A 267 16.61 20.90 18.66
C SER A 267 15.81 20.37 19.85
N ALA A 268 16.18 20.80 21.07
CA ALA A 268 15.70 20.33 22.37
C ALA A 268 14.17 20.39 22.62
N THR A 269 13.37 20.89 21.68
CA THR A 269 11.91 21.07 21.82
C THR A 269 11.09 19.81 21.51
N ASP A 270 11.66 18.78 20.89
CA ASP A 270 10.96 17.52 20.59
C ASP A 270 10.96 16.51 21.76
N VAL A 271 11.58 16.86 22.90
CA VAL A 271 11.74 16.00 24.08
C VAL A 271 10.61 16.17 25.10
N SER A 272 9.79 17.22 24.99
CA SER A 272 8.77 17.53 26.00
C SER A 272 7.40 17.81 25.38
N ARG A 273 6.57 16.77 25.26
CA ARG A 273 5.13 16.74 25.56
C ARG A 273 4.56 15.35 25.38
#